data_AF-A0A850BSQ4-F1
#
_entry.id   AF-A0A850BSQ4-F1
#
_cell.length_a   1.000
_cell.length_b   1.000
_cell.length_c   1.000
_cell.angle_alpha   90.00
_cell.angle_beta   90.00
_cell.angle_gamma   90.00
#
_symmetry.space_group_name_H-M   'P 1'
#
loop_
_entity.id
_entity.type
_entity.pdbx_description
1 polymer ?
#
loop_
_entity_poly.entity_id
_entity_poly.type
_entity_poly.pdbx_seq_one_letter_code
_entity_poly.pdbx_strand_id
1 'polypeptide(L)'
;MALPKTSKTAFAARRRALLDRVKTPVLLAAGLPQSRNYRANRFPFRAKSHFLYFLGEAIPGAALLFAEGRVTLFTDPPDPADALWHGARPSLAEIAERTGVDEARAVGEIDDALSRLQGPIATLPTEDASSAAWLSGRLGRDVRPSTGDTLAEGSPDAALADAVIDLRLRHDEAAQAQLRAAA
;
A
#
# COMPACT_ATOMS: atom_id res chain seq x y z
N MET A 1 -18.17 20.90 11.71
CA MET A 1 -18.53 19.47 11.84
C MET A 1 -17.25 18.66 11.77
N ALA A 2 -17.05 17.66 12.62
CA ALA A 2 -15.86 16.80 12.51
C ALA A 2 -15.93 15.99 11.21
N LEU A 3 -14.83 15.93 10.46
CA LEU A 3 -14.76 15.10 9.26
C LEU A 3 -14.97 13.62 9.66
N PRO A 4 -15.75 12.84 8.88
CA PRO A 4 -15.92 11.42 9.15
C PRO A 4 -14.56 10.74 9.18
N LYS A 5 -14.40 9.71 10.02
CA LYS A 5 -13.21 8.86 10.06
C LYS A 5 -13.58 7.46 9.62
N THR A 6 -12.86 6.93 8.64
CA THR A 6 -13.01 5.53 8.21
C THR A 6 -12.44 4.61 9.29
N SER A 7 -13.22 3.62 9.72
CA SER A 7 -12.79 2.69 10.77
C SER A 7 -11.77 1.67 10.25
N LYS A 8 -10.93 1.14 11.15
CA LYS A 8 -10.02 0.04 10.82
C LYS A 8 -10.74 -1.20 10.26
N THR A 9 -11.96 -1.46 10.73
CA THR A 9 -12.81 -2.56 10.25
C THR A 9 -13.19 -2.40 8.78
N ALA A 10 -13.46 -1.17 8.31
CA ALA A 10 -13.75 -0.94 6.89
C ALA A 10 -12.53 -1.24 6.00
N PHE A 11 -11.34 -0.83 6.43
CA PHE A 11 -10.10 -1.18 5.72
C PHE A 11 -9.80 -2.69 5.76
N ALA A 12 -10.02 -3.35 6.90
CA ALA A 12 -9.91 -4.80 7.01
C ALA A 12 -10.87 -5.54 6.08
N ALA A 13 -12.12 -5.07 5.95
CA ALA A 13 -13.09 -5.64 5.03
C ALA A 13 -12.65 -5.50 3.56
N ARG A 14 -12.11 -4.34 3.16
CA ARG A 14 -11.54 -4.15 1.81
C ARG A 14 -10.39 -5.09 1.52
N ARG A 15 -9.47 -5.26 2.48
CA ARG A 15 -8.34 -6.20 2.36
C ARG A 15 -8.80 -7.64 2.22
N ARG A 16 -9.76 -8.08 3.03
CA ARG A 16 -10.38 -9.42 2.93
C ARG A 16 -11.03 -9.62 1.56
N ALA A 17 -11.79 -8.64 1.10
CA ALA A 17 -12.45 -8.70 -0.20
C ALA A 17 -11.45 -8.83 -1.37
N LEU A 18 -10.24 -8.26 -1.26
CA LEU A 18 -9.18 -8.49 -2.24
C LEU A 18 -8.61 -9.92 -2.17
N LEU A 19 -8.28 -10.42 -0.97
CA LEU A 19 -7.80 -11.80 -0.76
C LEU A 19 -8.80 -12.86 -1.26
N ASP A 20 -10.09 -12.56 -1.20
CA ASP A 20 -11.13 -13.46 -1.68
C ASP A 20 -11.14 -13.55 -3.22
N ARG A 21 -10.79 -12.46 -3.92
CA ARG A 21 -10.80 -12.33 -5.38
C ARG A 21 -9.48 -12.72 -6.05
N VAL A 22 -8.35 -12.35 -5.45
CA VAL A 22 -7.01 -12.54 -6.02
C VAL A 22 -6.26 -13.58 -5.21
N LYS A 23 -5.86 -14.68 -5.88
CA LYS A 23 -5.10 -15.78 -5.24
C LYS A 23 -3.60 -15.65 -5.44
N THR A 24 -3.17 -14.93 -6.47
CA THR A 24 -1.78 -14.57 -6.69
C THR A 24 -1.32 -13.60 -5.60
N PRO A 25 -0.09 -13.71 -5.07
CA PRO A 25 0.43 -12.71 -4.16
C PRO A 25 0.43 -11.31 -4.79
N VAL A 26 0.17 -10.28 -3.99
CA VAL A 26 0.09 -8.89 -4.45
C VAL A 26 1.03 -8.01 -3.64
N LEU A 27 1.81 -7.17 -4.32
CA LEU A 27 2.61 -6.11 -3.71
C LEU A 27 2.06 -4.74 -4.13
N LEU A 28 1.73 -3.87 -3.18
CA LEU A 28 1.32 -2.49 -3.43
C LEU A 28 2.22 -1.51 -2.68
N ALA A 29 2.87 -0.60 -3.40
CA ALA A 29 3.70 0.44 -2.79
C ALA A 29 2.87 1.65 -2.32
N ALA A 30 3.21 2.19 -1.14
CA ALA A 30 2.72 3.49 -0.69
C ALA A 30 3.29 4.64 -1.51
N GLY A 31 4.46 4.43 -2.12
CA GLY A 31 5.22 5.42 -2.85
C GLY A 31 6.22 6.18 -1.98
N LEU A 32 7.04 7.00 -2.63
CA LEU A 32 8.14 7.72 -2.01
C LEU A 32 7.88 9.24 -1.94
N PRO A 33 8.40 9.94 -0.91
CA PRO A 33 8.37 11.40 -0.88
C PRO A 33 9.04 12.03 -2.10
N GLN A 34 8.32 12.92 -2.78
CA GLN A 34 8.84 13.59 -3.97
C GLN A 34 9.54 14.90 -3.61
N SER A 35 10.74 15.08 -4.13
CA SER A 35 11.47 16.36 -4.03
C SER A 35 10.88 17.39 -4.98
N ARG A 36 10.85 18.65 -4.55
CA ARG A 36 10.41 19.79 -5.38
C ARG A 36 11.50 20.20 -6.35
N ASN A 37 12.63 20.61 -5.80
CA ASN A 37 13.78 21.14 -6.52
C ASN A 37 15.13 20.63 -5.98
N TYR A 38 15.19 20.14 -4.73
CA TYR A 38 16.37 19.48 -4.17
C TYR A 38 15.98 18.42 -3.12
N ARG A 39 16.90 17.50 -2.79
CA ARG A 39 16.62 16.26 -2.02
C ARG A 39 15.90 16.48 -0.68
N ALA A 40 16.27 17.54 0.04
CA ALA A 40 15.71 17.86 1.35
C ALA A 40 14.38 18.65 1.28
N ASN A 41 14.09 19.36 0.18
CA ASN A 41 12.83 20.08 0.01
C ASN A 41 11.80 19.19 -0.69
N ARG A 42 10.88 18.65 0.09
CA ARG A 42 9.89 17.66 -0.35
C ARG A 42 8.50 18.28 -0.41
N PHE A 43 7.69 17.82 -1.36
CA PHE A 43 6.24 18.04 -1.29
C PHE A 43 5.67 17.30 -0.07
N PRO A 44 4.52 17.75 0.47
CA PRO A 44 3.77 16.94 1.43
C PRO A 44 3.55 15.54 0.86
N PHE A 45 3.89 14.52 1.63
CA PHE A 45 3.77 13.15 1.16
C PHE A 45 2.30 12.76 1.03
N ARG A 46 1.96 12.15 -0.11
CA ARG A 46 0.66 11.52 -0.35
C ARG A 46 0.90 10.11 -0.88
N ALA A 47 0.42 9.12 -0.13
CA ALA A 47 0.56 7.72 -0.52
C ALA A 47 -0.31 7.36 -1.73
N LYS A 48 0.03 6.29 -2.44
CA LYS A 48 -0.69 5.86 -3.65
C LYS A 48 -2.13 5.48 -3.37
N SER A 49 -3.00 5.70 -4.36
CA SER A 49 -4.45 5.57 -4.18
C SER A 49 -4.87 4.15 -3.80
N HIS A 50 -4.26 3.15 -4.44
CA HIS A 50 -4.56 1.75 -4.15
C HIS A 50 -4.04 1.35 -2.76
N PHE A 51 -2.84 1.79 -2.38
CA PHE A 51 -2.32 1.60 -1.03
C PHE A 51 -3.22 2.25 0.04
N LEU A 52 -3.61 3.51 -0.16
CA LEU A 52 -4.51 4.23 0.75
C LEU A 52 -5.89 3.59 0.86
N TYR A 53 -6.42 3.05 -0.24
CA TYR A 53 -7.71 2.37 -0.23
C TYR A 53 -7.72 1.17 0.73
N PHE A 54 -6.60 0.44 0.82
CA PHE A 54 -6.46 -0.74 1.66
C PHE A 54 -5.90 -0.48 3.06
N LEU A 55 -5.03 0.52 3.25
CA LEU A 55 -4.44 0.81 4.56
C LEU A 55 -5.15 1.94 5.31
N GLY A 56 -5.54 3.01 4.60
CA GLY A 56 -6.08 4.22 5.20
C GLY A 56 -5.06 5.19 5.79
N GLU A 57 -3.79 4.79 5.93
CA GLU A 57 -2.70 5.59 6.48
C GLU A 57 -1.66 5.89 5.40
N ALA A 58 -1.16 7.14 5.34
CA ALA A 58 -0.14 7.55 4.39
C ALA A 58 1.25 7.36 5.01
N ILE A 59 1.87 6.20 4.77
CA ILE A 59 3.18 5.86 5.34
C ILE A 59 4.23 5.88 4.21
N PRO A 60 5.17 6.85 4.19
CA PRO A 60 6.19 6.93 3.15
C PRO A 60 7.06 5.68 3.07
N GLY A 61 7.36 5.22 1.86
CA GLY A 61 8.24 4.05 1.64
C GLY A 61 7.66 2.71 2.08
N ALA A 62 6.44 2.68 2.61
CA ALA A 62 5.78 1.45 3.02
C ALA A 62 5.26 0.65 1.81
N ALA A 63 4.97 -0.64 2.05
CA ALA A 63 4.31 -1.50 1.09
C ALA A 63 3.37 -2.51 1.77
N LEU A 64 2.30 -2.87 1.09
CA LEU A 64 1.40 -3.95 1.50
C LEU A 64 1.69 -5.20 0.67
N LEU A 65 1.91 -6.32 1.35
CA LEU A 65 1.96 -7.64 0.76
C LEU A 65 0.68 -8.40 1.12
N PHE A 66 -0.06 -8.84 0.11
CA PHE A 66 -1.16 -9.79 0.27
C PHE A 66 -0.66 -11.15 -0.17
N ALA A 67 -0.54 -12.09 0.76
CA ALA A 67 -0.05 -13.43 0.46
C ALA A 67 -0.63 -14.42 1.48
N GLU A 68 -0.89 -15.66 1.05
CA GLU A 68 -1.28 -16.75 1.95
C GLU A 68 -2.49 -16.44 2.87
N GLY A 69 -3.44 -15.63 2.37
CA GLY A 69 -4.64 -15.24 3.11
C GLY A 69 -4.42 -14.20 4.21
N ARG A 70 -3.23 -13.59 4.28
CA ARG A 70 -2.84 -12.54 5.23
C ARG A 70 -2.38 -11.29 4.49
N VAL A 71 -2.33 -10.18 5.23
CA VAL A 71 -1.79 -8.90 4.78
C VAL A 71 -0.70 -8.44 5.72
N THR A 72 0.51 -8.30 5.19
CA THR A 72 1.68 -7.79 5.89
C THR A 72 1.99 -6.37 5.43
N LEU A 73 2.14 -5.44 6.36
CA LEU A 73 2.64 -4.09 6.12
C LEU A 73 4.15 -4.05 6.33
N PHE A 74 4.89 -3.64 5.32
CA PHE A 74 6.32 -3.35 5.42
C PHE A 74 6.50 -1.85 5.62
N THR A 75 7.19 -1.44 6.67
CA THR A 75 7.45 -0.02 6.98
C THR A 75 8.74 0.17 7.77
N ASP A 76 9.26 1.40 7.82
CA ASP A 76 10.45 1.72 8.58
C ASP A 76 10.19 1.51 10.09
N PRO A 77 11.00 0.67 10.77
CA PRO A 77 10.90 0.55 12.21
C PRO A 77 11.24 1.89 12.90
N PRO A 78 10.74 2.11 14.12
CA PRO A 78 11.20 3.23 14.93
C PRO A 78 12.70 3.10 15.23
N ASP A 79 13.47 4.15 14.95
CA ASP A 79 14.87 4.26 15.36
C ASP A 79 14.91 4.69 16.83
N PRO A 80 15.58 3.94 17.72
CA PRO A 80 15.74 4.33 19.12
C PRO A 80 16.35 5.74 19.30
N ALA A 81 17.20 6.19 18.38
CA ALA A 81 17.83 7.50 18.41
C ALA A 81 16.88 8.65 18.02
N ASP A 82 15.79 8.38 17.30
CA ASP A 82 14.82 9.39 16.86
C ASP A 82 13.92 9.89 17.99
N ALA A 83 13.77 9.10 19.06
CA ALA A 83 12.88 9.43 20.18
C ALA A 83 13.25 10.77 20.85
N LEU A 84 14.53 11.16 20.80
CA LEU A 84 15.03 12.41 21.38
C LEU A 84 14.50 13.66 20.64
N TRP A 85 14.21 13.55 19.34
CA TRP A 85 13.89 14.70 18.49
C TRP A 85 12.44 14.71 18.00
N HIS A 86 11.86 13.53 17.80
CA HIS A 86 10.53 13.36 17.20
C HIS A 86 9.49 12.76 18.15
N GLY A 87 9.90 12.43 19.39
CA GLY A 87 9.10 11.68 20.34
C GLY A 87 9.08 10.18 20.02
N ALA A 88 8.46 9.39 20.90
CA ALA A 88 8.34 7.95 20.70
C ALA A 88 7.51 7.65 19.45
N ARG A 89 8.15 7.03 18.45
CA ARG A 89 7.46 6.49 17.27
C ARG A 89 6.80 5.15 17.65
N PRO A 90 5.62 4.83 17.09
CA PRO A 90 4.96 3.56 17.36
C PRO A 90 5.82 2.39 16.87
N SER A 91 5.86 1.32 17.65
CA SER A 91 6.42 0.03 17.28
C SER A 91 5.65 -0.59 16.10
N LEU A 92 6.27 -1.56 15.44
CA LEU A 92 5.61 -2.31 14.36
C LEU A 92 4.32 -3.00 14.86
N ALA A 93 4.32 -3.54 16.08
CA ALA A 93 3.13 -4.14 16.67
C ALA A 93 1.98 -3.12 16.86
N GLU A 94 2.29 -1.92 17.36
CA GLU A 94 1.30 -0.85 17.51
C GLU A 94 0.78 -0.35 16.15
N ILE A 95 1.65 -0.30 15.13
CA ILE A 95 1.25 0.02 13.75
C ILE A 95 0.29 -1.05 13.22
N ALA A 96 0.59 -2.33 13.43
CA ALA A 96 -0.29 -3.42 13.02
C ALA A 96 -1.66 -3.33 13.70
N GLU A 97 -1.69 -3.10 15.02
CA GLU A 97 -2.93 -2.97 15.80
C GLU A 97 -3.79 -1.79 15.33
N ARG A 98 -3.16 -0.62 15.11
CA ARG A 98 -3.82 0.61 14.65
C ARG A 98 -4.44 0.44 13.27
N THR A 99 -3.69 -0.13 12.34
CA THR A 99 -4.09 -0.25 10.92
C THR A 99 -4.95 -1.49 10.65
N GLY A 100 -4.93 -2.46 11.58
CA GLY A 100 -5.65 -3.73 11.51
C GLY A 100 -5.10 -4.70 10.47
N VAL A 101 -3.86 -4.53 10.01
CA VAL A 101 -3.17 -5.54 9.19
C VAL A 101 -2.84 -6.76 10.05
N ASP A 102 -2.62 -7.91 9.43
CA ASP A 102 -2.32 -9.15 10.18
C ASP A 102 -0.93 -9.08 10.83
N GLU A 103 0.01 -8.38 10.18
CA GLU A 103 1.38 -8.20 10.67
C GLU A 103 1.98 -6.91 10.11
N ALA A 104 2.88 -6.27 10.87
CA ALA A 104 3.78 -5.25 10.34
C ALA A 104 5.24 -5.66 10.56
N ARG A 105 6.07 -5.47 9.54
CA ARG A 105 7.47 -5.89 9.46
C ARG A 105 8.35 -4.75 9.00
N ALA A 106 9.65 -4.87 9.27
CA ALA A 106 10.60 -3.85 8.83
C ALA A 106 10.70 -3.87 7.30
N VAL A 107 10.74 -2.69 6.66
CA VAL A 107 10.77 -2.61 5.19
C VAL A 107 12.00 -3.31 4.57
N GLY A 108 13.10 -3.41 5.31
CA GLY A 108 14.29 -4.15 4.89
C GLY A 108 14.08 -5.66 4.76
N GLU A 109 13.02 -6.22 5.35
CA GLU A 109 12.70 -7.64 5.28
C GLU A 109 11.83 -8.01 4.06
N ILE A 110 11.50 -7.03 3.21
CA ILE A 110 10.57 -7.24 2.12
C ILE A 110 11.11 -8.20 1.07
N ASP A 111 12.38 -8.06 0.68
CA ASP A 111 13.00 -8.89 -0.37
C ASP A 111 13.06 -10.36 0.08
N ASP A 112 13.40 -10.59 1.35
CA ASP A 112 13.37 -11.91 1.99
C ASP A 112 11.95 -12.49 2.01
N ALA A 113 10.93 -11.69 2.29
CA ALA A 113 9.54 -12.15 2.28
C ALA A 113 9.08 -12.54 0.86
N LEU A 114 9.41 -11.73 -0.14
CA LEU A 114 9.04 -11.99 -1.54
C LEU A 114 9.75 -13.24 -2.09
N SER A 115 11.02 -13.46 -1.75
CA SER A 115 11.79 -14.62 -2.21
C SER A 115 11.25 -15.98 -1.73
N ARG A 116 10.45 -16.00 -0.65
CA ARG A 116 9.82 -17.20 -0.10
C ARG A 116 8.51 -17.57 -0.81
N LEU A 117 7.94 -16.64 -1.57
CA LEU A 117 6.70 -16.87 -2.30
C LEU A 117 6.98 -17.62 -3.60
N GLN A 118 6.02 -18.46 -4.00
CA GLN A 118 6.09 -19.19 -5.26
C GLN A 118 5.25 -18.49 -6.33
N GLY A 119 5.78 -18.45 -7.55
CA GLY A 119 5.06 -17.90 -8.70
C GLY A 119 5.15 -16.38 -8.82
N PRO A 120 4.43 -15.79 -9.79
CA PRO A 120 4.47 -14.36 -10.03
C PRO A 120 3.81 -13.59 -8.88
N ILE A 121 4.33 -12.39 -8.59
CA ILE A 121 3.72 -11.44 -7.68
C ILE A 121 3.09 -10.32 -8.51
N ALA A 122 1.79 -10.14 -8.34
CA ALA A 122 1.02 -9.10 -9.00
C ALA A 122 1.27 -7.73 -8.35
N THR A 123 1.20 -6.67 -9.14
CA THR A 123 1.28 -5.29 -8.67
C THR A 123 0.44 -4.38 -9.56
N LEU A 124 0.21 -3.15 -9.10
CA LEU A 124 -0.33 -2.08 -9.92
C LEU A 124 0.77 -1.04 -10.18
N PRO A 125 1.00 -0.66 -11.45
CA PRO A 125 1.92 0.43 -11.78
C PRO A 125 1.57 1.72 -11.02
N THR A 126 2.57 2.35 -10.44
CA THR A 126 2.42 3.68 -9.83
C THR A 126 2.57 4.76 -10.87
N GLU A 127 2.01 5.94 -10.61
CA GLU A 127 2.08 7.08 -11.54
C GLU A 127 3.49 7.70 -11.65
N ASP A 128 4.32 7.57 -10.61
CA ASP A 128 5.68 8.12 -10.58
C ASP A 128 6.77 7.07 -10.84
N ALA A 129 7.85 7.52 -11.48
CA ALA A 129 8.99 6.68 -11.84
C ALA A 129 9.75 6.10 -10.64
N SER A 130 9.84 6.83 -9.51
CA SER A 130 10.64 6.39 -8.36
C SER A 130 10.00 5.18 -7.66
N SER A 131 8.69 5.24 -7.45
CA SER A 131 7.91 4.14 -6.84
C SER A 131 7.79 2.95 -7.81
N ALA A 132 7.67 3.23 -9.12
CA ALA A 132 7.67 2.21 -10.16
C ALA A 132 9.02 1.47 -10.21
N ALA A 133 10.14 2.20 -10.23
CA ALA A 133 11.48 1.62 -10.16
C ALA A 133 11.73 0.84 -8.86
N TRP A 134 11.19 1.32 -7.74
CA TRP A 134 11.24 0.58 -6.47
C TRP A 134 10.54 -0.77 -6.59
N LEU A 135 9.33 -0.81 -7.15
CA LEU A 135 8.60 -2.05 -7.43
C LEU A 135 9.39 -2.94 -8.40
N SER A 136 9.94 -2.39 -9.48
CA SER A 136 10.73 -3.15 -10.46
C SER A 136 11.90 -3.89 -9.81
N GLY A 137 12.63 -3.21 -8.91
CA GLY A 137 13.75 -3.82 -8.20
C GLY A 137 13.34 -4.97 -7.28
N ARG A 138 12.15 -4.90 -6.66
CA ARG A 138 11.62 -5.92 -5.74
C ARG A 138 11.07 -7.14 -6.49
N LEU A 139 10.42 -6.87 -7.63
CA LEU A 139 9.72 -7.89 -8.42
C LEU A 139 10.62 -8.54 -9.49
N GLY A 140 11.84 -8.03 -9.69
CA GLY A 140 12.78 -8.55 -10.68
C GLY A 140 12.31 -8.39 -12.13
N ARG A 141 11.40 -7.47 -12.40
CA ARG A 141 10.83 -7.19 -13.74
C ARG A 141 10.51 -5.71 -13.90
N ASP A 142 10.42 -5.23 -15.12
CA ASP A 142 10.11 -3.83 -15.39
C ASP A 142 8.62 -3.52 -15.10
N VAL A 143 8.38 -2.68 -14.09
CA VAL A 143 7.10 -2.03 -13.80
C VAL A 143 7.23 -0.58 -14.26
N ARG A 144 6.66 -0.27 -15.42
CA ARG A 144 6.71 1.09 -15.99
C ARG A 144 5.69 2.00 -15.30
N PRO A 145 6.01 3.27 -15.03
CA PRO A 145 5.06 4.17 -14.40
C PRO A 145 3.89 4.50 -15.34
N SER A 146 2.70 4.72 -14.77
CA SER A 146 1.50 5.13 -15.51
C SER A 146 1.08 4.20 -16.66
N THR A 147 1.35 2.90 -16.55
CA THR A 147 0.97 1.89 -17.57
C THR A 147 -0.15 0.96 -17.10
N GLY A 148 -1.03 1.43 -16.23
CA GLY A 148 -2.16 0.63 -15.72
C GLY A 148 -3.20 0.30 -16.80
N ASP A 149 -3.27 1.11 -17.87
CA ASP A 149 -4.15 0.95 -19.03
C ASP A 149 -3.59 -0.02 -20.10
N THR A 150 -2.30 -0.37 -20.01
CA THR A 150 -1.59 -1.21 -20.97
C THR A 150 -1.04 -2.49 -20.35
N LEU A 151 -1.65 -2.93 -19.24
CA LEU A 151 -1.34 -4.21 -18.62
C LEU A 151 -1.63 -5.36 -19.59
N ALA A 152 -0.73 -6.33 -19.65
CA ALA A 152 -0.89 -7.49 -20.53
C ALA A 152 -2.14 -8.29 -20.15
N GLU A 153 -3.02 -8.54 -21.11
CA GLU A 153 -4.23 -9.32 -20.90
C GLU A 153 -3.91 -10.71 -20.34
N GLY A 154 -4.70 -11.17 -19.37
CA GLY A 154 -4.47 -12.44 -18.68
C GLY A 154 -3.28 -12.46 -17.72
N SER A 155 -2.52 -11.37 -17.58
CA SER A 155 -1.44 -11.29 -16.59
C SER A 155 -1.97 -11.16 -15.16
N PRO A 156 -1.18 -11.55 -14.14
CA PRO A 156 -1.54 -11.32 -12.74
C PRO A 156 -1.81 -9.85 -12.40
N ASP A 157 -1.11 -8.92 -13.04
CA ASP A 157 -1.31 -7.48 -12.86
C ASP A 157 -2.67 -7.03 -13.41
N ALA A 158 -3.06 -7.52 -14.59
CA ALA A 158 -4.38 -7.23 -15.18
C ALA A 158 -5.51 -7.79 -14.32
N ALA A 159 -5.40 -9.04 -13.84
CA ALA A 159 -6.39 -9.65 -12.95
C ALA A 159 -6.50 -8.89 -11.61
N LEU A 160 -5.39 -8.38 -11.08
CA LEU A 160 -5.38 -7.51 -9.91
C LEU A 160 -6.07 -6.16 -10.21
N ALA A 161 -5.80 -5.57 -11.37
CA ALA A 161 -6.43 -4.32 -11.78
C ALA A 161 -7.95 -4.46 -11.85
N ASP A 162 -8.46 -5.51 -12.50
CA ASP A 162 -9.89 -5.81 -12.59
C ASP A 162 -10.52 -5.97 -11.19
N ALA A 163 -9.89 -6.76 -10.32
CA ALA A 163 -10.36 -6.95 -8.95
C ALA A 163 -10.41 -5.63 -8.16
N VAL A 164 -9.41 -4.76 -8.32
CA VAL A 164 -9.36 -3.47 -7.61
C VAL A 164 -10.34 -2.46 -8.21
N ILE A 165 -10.57 -2.49 -9.52
CA ILE A 165 -11.63 -1.70 -10.19
C ILE A 165 -12.99 -2.09 -9.61
N ASP A 166 -13.32 -3.38 -9.59
CA ASP A 166 -14.58 -3.89 -9.05
C ASP A 166 -14.81 -3.46 -7.60
N LEU A 167 -13.78 -3.54 -6.76
CA LEU A 167 -13.84 -3.13 -5.36
C LEU A 167 -14.05 -1.62 -5.20
N ARG A 168 -13.48 -0.80 -6.10
CA ARG A 168 -13.51 0.67 -5.99
C ARG A 168 -14.72 1.30 -6.69
N LEU A 169 -15.34 0.60 -7.64
CA LEU A 169 -16.59 1.01 -8.28
C LEU A 169 -17.79 0.97 -7.32
N ARG A 170 -17.74 0.15 -6.26
CA ARG A 170 -18.80 0.02 -5.26
C ARG A 170 -18.35 0.61 -3.92
N HIS A 171 -18.91 1.75 -3.55
CA HIS A 171 -18.55 2.42 -2.29
C HIS A 171 -19.22 1.78 -1.08
N ASP A 172 -18.41 1.35 -0.11
CA ASP A 172 -18.88 1.00 1.23
C ASP A 172 -19.44 2.22 1.98
N GLU A 173 -20.15 1.97 3.08
CA GLU A 173 -20.79 3.03 3.88
C GLU A 173 -19.79 4.10 4.35
N ALA A 174 -18.57 3.69 4.71
CA ALA A 174 -17.53 4.61 5.15
C ALA A 174 -17.07 5.54 4.01
N ALA A 175 -16.87 5.01 2.80
CA ALA A 175 -16.56 5.79 1.60
C ALA A 175 -17.72 6.75 1.24
N GLN A 176 -18.97 6.29 1.31
CA GLN A 176 -20.13 7.16 1.08
C GLN A 176 -20.19 8.31 2.09
N ALA A 177 -19.88 8.05 3.37
CA ALA A 177 -19.82 9.09 4.39
C ALA A 177 -18.72 10.13 4.09
N GLN A 178 -17.54 9.69 3.65
CA GLN A 178 -16.46 10.60 3.21
C GLN A 178 -16.90 11.47 2.03
N LEU A 179 -17.54 10.88 1.01
CA LEU A 179 -18.01 11.60 -0.18
C LEU A 179 -19.06 12.65 0.18
N ARG A 180 -20.02 12.32 1.05
CA ARG A 180 -21.03 13.28 1.54
C ARG A 180 -20.42 14.44 2.32
N ALA A 181 -19.31 14.21 3.04
CA ALA A 181 -18.64 15.25 3.80
C ALA A 181 -17.73 16.15 2.93
N ALA A 182 -17.36 15.69 1.73
CA ALA A 182 -16.51 16.43 0.79
C ALA A 182 -17.28 17.25 -0.25
N ALA A 183 -18.57 16.95 -0.45
CA ALA A 183 -19.48 17.69 -1.33
C ALA A 183 -19.92 19.02 -0.70
#